data_AF-Q1MGN4-F1
#
_entry.id   AF-Q1MGN4-F1
#
_cell.length_a   1.000
_cell.length_b   1.000
_cell.length_c   1.000
_cell.angle_alpha   90.00
_cell.angle_beta   90.00
_cell.angle_gamma   90.00
#
_symmetry.space_group_name_H-M   'P 1'
#
loop_
_entity.id
_entity.type
_entity.pdbx_description
1 polymer ?
#
loop_
_entity_poly.entity_id
_entity_poly.type
_entity_poly.pdbx_seq_one_letter_code
_entity_poly.pdbx_strand_id
1 'polypeptide(L)'
;MSVGLIALLDDIAALAKVAAASLDDIAGQAAKAGAKAAGVVIDDAAVTPRYVTGFSAARELPIIGKITLGSLKNKLLILLPAALILSLVAPQAITPLLMIGGLYLCYEGVEKVYELLMPHAAHAHESALEATSLDAKSIEDEKVAGAIKTDFILSAEIMAITLAAVPSGSMFTQALILAVVGLGITVLVYGGVALIVKADDLGLMLARVQTASAMGAFLRSIGKGLVTGMPYFLKVLGIVGTAAMIWVGGGIIVHGLEAYGVSGLAHLIHDAGEATAHAIPVLASVLRWIVEAAGAGIVGIVAGLIAIPVAGYAVSPLWRYLKSLLPHRKEALANEKK
;
A
#
# COMPACT_ATOMS: atom_id res chain seq x y z
N MET A 1 -37.99 -12.96 45.04
CA MET A 1 -37.90 -12.71 43.58
C MET A 1 -36.92 -11.57 43.23
N SER A 2 -36.59 -10.63 44.13
CA SER A 2 -35.70 -9.48 43.85
C SER A 2 -34.20 -9.77 43.88
N VAL A 3 -33.74 -10.72 44.70
CA VAL A 3 -32.31 -11.06 44.85
C VAL A 3 -31.72 -11.65 43.55
N GLY A 4 -32.50 -12.43 42.81
CA GLY A 4 -32.05 -13.03 41.54
C GLY A 4 -31.91 -12.02 40.39
N LEU A 5 -32.70 -10.94 40.39
CA LEU A 5 -32.59 -9.88 39.37
C LEU A 5 -31.35 -9.01 39.60
N ILE A 6 -31.02 -8.73 40.86
CA ILE A 6 -29.82 -7.98 41.25
C ILE A 6 -28.57 -8.80 40.95
N ALA A 7 -28.58 -10.10 41.22
CA ALA A 7 -27.48 -11.01 40.85
C ALA A 7 -27.26 -11.07 39.32
N LEU A 8 -28.34 -11.15 38.53
CA LEU A 8 -28.25 -11.11 37.06
C LEU A 8 -27.67 -9.78 36.55
N LEU A 9 -28.05 -8.65 37.15
CA LEU A 9 -27.49 -7.34 36.80
C LEU A 9 -26.00 -7.23 37.18
N ASP A 10 -25.59 -7.82 38.29
CA ASP A 10 -24.19 -7.87 38.71
C ASP A 10 -23.36 -8.75 37.76
N ASP A 11 -23.89 -9.89 37.31
CA ASP A 11 -23.25 -10.74 36.30
C ASP A 11 -23.13 -10.02 34.95
N ILE A 12 -24.16 -9.28 34.52
CA ILE A 12 -24.10 -8.45 33.31
C ILE A 12 -23.06 -7.34 33.46
N ALA A 13 -23.00 -6.68 34.62
CA ALA A 13 -22.01 -5.65 34.90
C ALA A 13 -20.58 -6.21 34.91
N ALA A 14 -20.39 -7.41 35.47
CA ALA A 14 -19.13 -8.13 35.46
C ALA A 14 -18.72 -8.51 34.02
N LEU A 15 -19.63 -9.08 33.22
CA LEU A 15 -19.38 -9.39 31.81
C LEU A 15 -19.09 -8.14 30.98
N ALA A 16 -19.81 -7.05 31.20
CA ALA A 16 -19.56 -5.77 30.54
C ALA A 16 -18.18 -5.22 30.89
N LYS A 17 -17.77 -5.32 32.16
CA LYS A 17 -16.44 -4.88 32.62
C LYS A 17 -15.32 -5.73 32.04
N VAL A 18 -15.52 -7.05 31.96
CA VAL A 18 -14.55 -7.98 31.33
C VAL A 18 -14.46 -7.72 29.82
N ALA A 19 -15.59 -7.47 29.15
CA ALA A 19 -15.62 -7.12 27.73
C ALA A 19 -14.93 -5.77 27.46
N ALA A 20 -15.16 -4.77 28.29
CA ALA A 20 -14.48 -3.47 28.20
C ALA A 20 -12.96 -3.60 28.39
N ALA A 21 -12.52 -4.35 29.40
CA ALA A 21 -11.09 -4.60 29.62
C ALA A 21 -10.44 -5.36 28.43
N SER A 22 -11.17 -6.28 27.81
CA SER A 22 -10.70 -7.01 26.63
C SER A 22 -10.56 -6.07 25.42
N LEU A 23 -11.53 -5.18 25.21
CA LEU A 23 -11.49 -4.16 24.16
C LEU A 23 -10.31 -3.18 24.34
N ASP A 24 -10.05 -2.76 25.57
CA ASP A 24 -8.91 -1.88 25.89
C ASP A 24 -7.56 -2.56 25.59
N ASP A 25 -7.42 -3.84 25.94
CA ASP A 25 -6.21 -4.62 25.61
C ASP A 25 -6.02 -4.76 24.10
N ILE A 26 -7.09 -5.08 23.37
CA ILE A 26 -7.08 -5.16 21.90
C ILE A 26 -6.69 -3.81 21.28
N ALA A 27 -7.22 -2.70 21.79
CA ALA A 27 -6.88 -1.36 21.31
C ALA A 27 -5.40 -1.03 21.57
N GLY A 28 -4.88 -1.34 22.76
CA GLY A 28 -3.47 -1.14 23.10
C GLY A 28 -2.54 -1.98 22.23
N GLN A 29 -2.87 -3.25 22.00
CA GLN A 29 -2.10 -4.14 21.14
C GLN A 29 -2.17 -3.71 19.67
N ALA A 30 -3.34 -3.28 19.19
CA ALA A 30 -3.50 -2.73 17.84
C ALA A 30 -2.69 -1.45 17.66
N ALA A 31 -2.65 -0.55 18.65
CA ALA A 31 -1.81 0.65 18.59
C ALA A 31 -0.33 0.30 18.52
N LYS A 32 0.14 -0.66 19.33
CA LYS A 32 1.54 -1.11 19.32
C LYS A 32 1.91 -1.81 18.01
N ALA A 33 1.05 -2.69 17.51
CA ALA A 33 1.27 -3.42 16.27
C ALA A 33 1.21 -2.47 15.06
N GLY A 34 0.24 -1.55 15.03
CA GLY A 34 0.15 -0.49 14.03
C GLY A 34 1.35 0.45 14.04
N ALA A 35 1.89 0.78 15.21
CA ALA A 35 3.11 1.60 15.31
C ALA A 35 4.33 0.90 14.70
N LYS A 36 4.43 -0.44 14.78
CA LYS A 36 5.48 -1.20 14.09
C LYS A 36 5.30 -1.20 12.58
N ALA A 37 4.06 -1.16 12.09
CA ALA A 37 3.77 -1.04 10.67
C ALA A 37 3.89 0.42 10.14
N ALA A 38 3.99 1.42 11.01
CA ALA A 38 3.90 2.83 10.64
C ALA A 38 4.97 3.27 9.62
N GLY A 39 6.17 2.68 9.65
CA GLY A 39 7.20 2.93 8.64
C GLY A 39 6.74 2.58 7.23
N VAL A 40 6.13 1.41 7.06
CA VAL A 40 5.59 0.91 5.78
C VAL A 40 4.31 1.65 5.37
N VAL A 41 3.54 2.17 6.34
CA VAL A 41 2.33 2.97 6.08
C VAL A 41 2.65 4.30 5.40
N ILE A 42 3.79 4.92 5.73
CA ILE A 42 4.24 6.16 5.07
C ILE A 42 4.49 5.89 3.59
N ASP A 43 5.05 4.74 3.27
CA ASP A 43 5.30 4.33 1.89
C ASP A 43 3.99 4.10 1.13
N ASP A 44 3.01 3.41 1.73
CA ASP A 44 1.66 3.22 1.17
C ASP A 44 0.95 4.55 0.85
N ALA A 45 1.10 5.53 1.74
CA ALA A 45 0.60 6.89 1.53
C ALA A 45 1.31 7.63 0.39
N ALA A 46 2.57 7.31 0.10
CA ALA A 46 3.31 7.92 -1.00
C ALA A 46 2.93 7.34 -2.37
N VAL A 47 2.59 6.04 -2.45
CA VAL A 47 2.24 5.39 -3.73
C VAL A 47 0.83 5.79 -4.21
N THR A 48 -0.12 5.94 -3.29
CA THR A 48 -1.55 6.06 -3.62
C THR A 48 -1.94 7.31 -4.44
N PRO A 49 -1.48 8.54 -4.13
CA PRO A 49 -1.83 9.75 -4.88
C PRO A 49 -1.53 9.65 -6.38
N ARG A 50 -0.54 8.84 -6.77
CA ARG A 50 -0.15 8.65 -8.16
C ARG A 50 -1.28 8.11 -9.03
N TYR A 51 -2.14 7.23 -8.50
CA TYR A 51 -3.17 6.56 -9.29
C TYR A 51 -4.33 7.48 -9.69
N VAL A 52 -4.45 8.65 -9.07
CA VAL A 52 -5.43 9.68 -9.45
C VAL A 52 -4.84 10.82 -10.27
N THR A 53 -3.52 10.85 -10.46
CA THR A 53 -2.87 11.89 -11.26
C THR A 53 -3.28 11.81 -12.72
N GLY A 54 -3.57 12.96 -13.33
CA GLY A 54 -3.97 13.05 -14.74
C GLY A 54 -5.47 12.86 -15.01
N PHE A 55 -6.26 12.57 -13.98
CA PHE A 55 -7.72 12.63 -14.08
C PHE A 55 -8.23 14.06 -13.83
N SER A 56 -9.48 14.31 -14.21
CA SER A 56 -10.16 15.56 -13.87
C SER A 56 -10.49 15.56 -12.37
N ALA A 57 -10.36 16.70 -11.68
CA ALA A 57 -10.64 16.84 -10.24
C ALA A 57 -11.96 16.18 -9.78
N ALA A 58 -13.04 16.30 -10.57
CA ALA A 58 -14.34 15.69 -10.26
C ALA A 58 -14.34 14.15 -10.16
N ARG A 59 -13.32 13.47 -10.71
CA ARG A 59 -13.19 12.01 -10.76
C ARG A 59 -12.19 11.45 -9.74
N GLU A 60 -11.34 12.29 -9.16
CA GLU A 60 -10.28 11.85 -8.24
C GLU A 60 -10.86 11.22 -6.95
N LEU A 61 -11.83 11.87 -6.30
CA LEU A 61 -12.49 11.33 -5.10
C LEU A 61 -13.27 10.03 -5.36
N PRO A 62 -14.10 9.92 -6.43
CA PRO A 62 -14.71 8.64 -6.81
C PRO A 62 -13.71 7.51 -7.04
N ILE A 63 -12.58 7.78 -7.69
CA ILE A 63 -11.52 6.80 -7.92
C ILE A 63 -10.92 6.35 -6.59
N ILE A 64 -10.56 7.29 -5.71
CA ILE A 64 -10.07 6.98 -4.35
C ILE A 64 -11.09 6.09 -3.63
N GLY A 65 -12.38 6.43 -3.65
CA GLY A 65 -13.42 5.63 -3.03
C GLY A 65 -13.50 4.18 -3.55
N LYS A 66 -13.34 3.97 -4.87
CA LYS A 66 -13.26 2.63 -5.46
C LYS A 66 -12.04 1.87 -4.95
N ILE A 67 -10.87 2.52 -4.90
CA ILE A 67 -9.63 1.92 -4.42
C ILE A 67 -9.75 1.59 -2.92
N THR A 68 -10.25 2.51 -2.09
CA THR A 68 -10.48 2.29 -0.65
C THR A 68 -11.38 1.09 -0.39
N LEU A 69 -12.49 0.97 -1.13
CA LEU A 69 -13.41 -0.15 -0.96
C LEU A 69 -12.79 -1.47 -1.42
N GLY A 70 -12.01 -1.45 -2.52
CA GLY A 70 -11.25 -2.60 -3.00
C GLY A 70 -10.20 -3.06 -1.99
N SER A 71 -9.40 -2.11 -1.49
CA SER A 71 -8.40 -2.29 -0.45
C SER A 71 -9.00 -2.89 0.82
N LEU A 72 -10.13 -2.34 1.29
CA LEU A 72 -10.78 -2.82 2.51
C LEU A 72 -11.30 -4.26 2.37
N LYS A 73 -11.91 -4.59 1.22
CA LYS A 73 -12.32 -5.97 0.90
C LYS A 73 -11.12 -6.90 0.87
N ASN A 74 -10.03 -6.49 0.22
CA ASN A 74 -8.80 -7.27 0.15
C ASN A 74 -8.19 -7.52 1.53
N LYS A 75 -8.07 -6.48 2.36
CA LYS A 75 -7.53 -6.57 3.73
C LYS A 75 -8.37 -7.48 4.62
N LEU A 76 -9.67 -7.25 4.69
CA LEU A 76 -10.54 -7.94 5.66
C LEU A 76 -11.02 -9.31 5.18
N LEU A 77 -11.30 -9.48 3.89
CA LEU A 77 -11.89 -10.72 3.37
C LEU A 77 -10.85 -11.70 2.80
N ILE A 78 -9.65 -11.22 2.46
CA ILE A 78 -8.61 -12.06 1.85
C ILE A 78 -7.37 -12.11 2.74
N LEU A 79 -6.70 -10.98 2.97
CA LEU A 79 -5.41 -10.96 3.67
C LEU A 79 -5.54 -11.36 5.14
N LEU A 80 -6.52 -10.84 5.86
CA LEU A 80 -6.74 -11.19 7.28
C LEU A 80 -6.97 -12.70 7.47
N PRO A 81 -7.96 -13.35 6.81
CA PRO A 81 -8.15 -14.78 6.99
C PRO A 81 -6.97 -15.59 6.45
N ALA A 82 -6.36 -15.19 5.33
CA ALA A 82 -5.18 -15.87 4.80
C ALA A 82 -4.01 -15.80 5.78
N ALA A 83 -3.74 -14.64 6.38
CA ALA A 83 -2.65 -14.46 7.34
C ALA A 83 -2.85 -15.31 8.61
N LEU A 84 -4.08 -15.37 9.13
CA LEU A 84 -4.42 -16.22 10.28
C LEU A 84 -4.30 -17.71 9.95
N ILE A 85 -4.74 -18.14 8.76
CA ILE A 85 -4.62 -19.55 8.35
C ILE A 85 -3.15 -19.90 8.14
N LEU A 86 -2.39 -19.04 7.45
CA LEU A 86 -0.97 -19.26 7.20
C LEU A 86 -0.17 -19.28 8.50
N SER A 87 -0.47 -18.42 9.48
CA SER A 87 0.25 -18.46 10.77
C SER A 87 0.05 -19.76 11.54
N LEU A 88 -1.08 -20.45 11.34
CA LEU A 88 -1.37 -21.74 11.97
C LEU A 88 -0.79 -22.93 11.19
N VAL A 89 -0.94 -22.93 9.87
CA VAL A 89 -0.70 -24.11 9.04
C VAL A 89 0.69 -24.08 8.40
N ALA A 90 1.17 -22.90 8.02
CA ALA A 90 2.43 -22.74 7.30
C ALA A 90 3.06 -21.35 7.51
N PRO A 91 3.51 -21.02 8.74
CA PRO A 91 4.08 -19.70 9.03
C PRO A 91 5.32 -19.42 8.17
N GLN A 92 6.10 -20.45 7.83
CA GLN A 92 7.22 -20.36 6.90
C GLN A 92 6.85 -19.94 5.47
N ALA A 93 5.56 -19.99 5.09
CA ALA A 93 5.09 -19.55 3.78
C ALA A 93 4.82 -18.03 3.70
N ILE A 94 4.71 -17.33 4.84
CA ILE A 94 4.46 -15.88 4.87
C ILE A 94 5.62 -15.13 4.21
N THR A 95 6.85 -15.34 4.70
CA THR A 95 8.06 -14.70 4.16
C THR A 95 8.25 -14.89 2.66
N PRO A 96 8.21 -16.10 2.07
CA PRO A 96 8.41 -16.27 0.63
C PRO A 96 7.29 -15.64 -0.19
N LEU A 97 6.03 -15.67 0.29
CA LEU A 97 4.92 -14.98 -0.39
C LEU A 97 5.14 -13.46 -0.41
N LEU A 98 5.58 -12.88 0.71
CA LEU A 98 5.94 -11.47 0.76
C LEU A 98 7.10 -11.17 -0.17
N MET A 99 8.17 -11.97 -0.16
CA MET A 99 9.32 -11.78 -1.06
C MET A 99 8.93 -11.80 -2.54
N ILE A 100 7.99 -12.67 -2.94
CA ILE A 100 7.45 -12.67 -4.31
C ILE A 100 6.73 -11.34 -4.60
N GLY A 101 5.91 -10.86 -3.66
CA GLY A 101 5.26 -9.55 -3.75
C GLY A 101 6.28 -8.40 -3.83
N GLY A 102 7.31 -8.42 -2.98
CA GLY A 102 8.39 -7.44 -2.98
C GLY A 102 9.18 -7.43 -4.28
N LEU A 103 9.44 -8.59 -4.87
CA LEU A 103 10.07 -8.71 -6.18
C LEU A 103 9.19 -8.10 -7.28
N TYR A 104 7.88 -8.31 -7.23
CA TYR A 104 6.94 -7.66 -8.15
C TYR A 104 6.93 -6.13 -7.99
N LEU A 105 6.97 -5.61 -6.76
CA LEU A 105 7.08 -4.17 -6.52
C LEU A 105 8.39 -3.58 -7.06
N CYS A 106 9.50 -4.30 -6.87
CA CYS A 106 10.80 -3.93 -7.44
C CYS A 106 10.75 -3.88 -8.97
N TYR A 107 10.18 -4.93 -9.59
CA TYR A 107 9.97 -5.00 -11.03
C TYR A 107 9.15 -3.80 -11.54
N GLU A 108 7.95 -3.60 -10.98
CA GLU A 108 7.03 -2.54 -11.41
C GLU A 108 7.65 -1.16 -11.20
N GLY A 109 8.30 -0.94 -10.05
CA GLY A 109 8.99 0.30 -9.74
C GLY A 109 10.13 0.62 -10.71
N VAL A 110 11.00 -0.35 -11.00
CA VAL A 110 12.13 -0.17 -11.92
C VAL A 110 11.67 0.00 -13.37
N GLU A 111 10.65 -0.76 -13.80
CA GLU A 111 10.05 -0.63 -15.13
C GLU A 111 9.55 0.80 -15.37
N LYS A 112 8.86 1.38 -14.39
CA LYS A 112 8.38 2.78 -14.46
C LYS A 112 9.50 3.82 -14.47
N VAL A 113 10.61 3.54 -13.78
CA VAL A 113 11.81 4.40 -13.86
C VAL A 113 12.42 4.29 -15.26
N TYR A 114 12.48 3.08 -15.83
CA TYR A 114 12.99 2.84 -17.16
C TYR A 114 12.17 3.54 -18.25
N GLU A 115 10.83 3.47 -18.17
CA GLU A 115 9.91 4.22 -19.07
C GLU A 115 10.16 5.73 -19.03
N LEU A 116 10.44 6.28 -17.84
CA LEU A 116 10.71 7.70 -17.67
C LEU A 116 12.06 8.13 -18.29
N LEU A 117 13.06 7.24 -18.24
CA LEU A 117 14.41 7.50 -18.76
C LEU A 117 14.55 7.21 -20.25
N MET A 118 13.80 6.23 -20.79
CA MET A 118 13.85 5.81 -22.19
C MET A 118 12.46 5.74 -22.85
N PRO A 119 11.75 6.87 -22.99
CA PRO A 119 10.40 6.90 -23.56
C PRO A 119 10.32 6.36 -25.00
N HIS A 120 11.42 6.39 -25.76
CA HIS A 120 11.47 5.89 -27.15
C HIS A 120 11.73 4.37 -27.26
N ALA A 121 12.15 3.69 -26.18
CA ALA A 121 12.34 2.23 -26.14
C ALA A 121 11.11 1.49 -25.56
N ALA A 122 10.28 2.18 -24.77
CA ALA A 122 9.06 1.64 -24.18
C ALA A 122 8.00 1.26 -25.25
N HIS A 123 7.95 1.99 -26.37
CA HIS A 123 7.07 1.66 -27.49
C HIS A 123 7.38 0.31 -28.18
N ALA A 124 8.56 -0.28 -27.96
CA ALA A 124 8.89 -1.62 -28.47
C ALA A 124 8.42 -2.76 -27.54
N HIS A 125 8.08 -2.47 -26.27
CA HIS A 125 7.57 -3.47 -25.32
C HIS A 125 6.05 -3.42 -25.18
N GLU A 126 5.43 -2.23 -25.28
CA GLU A 126 3.97 -2.09 -25.31
C GLU A 126 3.34 -2.50 -26.65
N SER A 127 4.07 -2.45 -27.77
CA SER A 127 3.53 -2.86 -29.08
C SER A 127 3.25 -4.36 -29.23
N ALA A 128 3.56 -5.17 -28.21
CA ALA A 128 3.17 -6.58 -28.11
C ALA A 128 1.88 -6.82 -27.30
N LEU A 129 1.30 -5.78 -26.68
CA LEU A 129 0.01 -5.82 -26.00
C LEU A 129 -0.92 -4.83 -26.70
N GLU A 130 -1.84 -5.38 -27.49
CA GLU A 130 -2.83 -4.71 -28.33
C GLU A 130 -3.19 -3.28 -27.88
N ALA A 131 -2.80 -2.28 -28.68
CA ALA A 131 -3.37 -0.95 -28.62
C ALA A 131 -4.83 -1.01 -29.09
N THR A 132 -5.71 -1.50 -28.22
CA THR A 132 -7.15 -1.25 -28.34
C THR A 132 -7.36 0.20 -27.95
N SER A 133 -8.12 0.95 -28.75
CA SER A 133 -8.63 2.26 -28.39
C SER A 133 -9.52 2.14 -27.15
N LEU A 134 -8.90 2.23 -25.97
CA LEU A 134 -9.56 2.06 -24.68
C LEU A 134 -10.43 3.30 -24.40
N ASP A 135 -11.72 3.06 -24.17
CA ASP A 135 -12.66 4.06 -23.63
C ASP A 135 -12.08 4.66 -22.33
N ALA A 136 -12.35 5.93 -22.05
CA ALA A 136 -11.83 6.61 -20.85
C ALA A 136 -12.20 5.85 -19.56
N LYS A 137 -13.34 5.15 -19.57
CA LYS A 137 -13.78 4.28 -18.47
C LYS A 137 -12.90 3.04 -18.29
N SER A 138 -12.44 2.43 -19.38
CA SER A 138 -11.56 1.26 -19.31
C SER A 138 -10.17 1.59 -18.77
N ILE A 139 -9.64 2.77 -19.10
CA ILE A 139 -8.38 3.27 -18.51
C ILE A 139 -8.54 3.54 -17.01
N GLU A 140 -9.66 4.13 -16.58
CA GLU A 140 -9.95 4.32 -15.15
C GLU A 140 -10.02 3.00 -14.39
N ASP A 141 -10.74 2.02 -14.92
CA ASP A 141 -10.91 0.73 -14.28
C ASP A 141 -9.59 -0.06 -14.21
N GLU A 142 -8.72 0.05 -15.24
CA GLU A 142 -7.35 -0.49 -15.20
C GLU A 142 -6.48 0.20 -14.15
N LYS A 143 -6.53 1.53 -14.03
CA LYS A 143 -5.79 2.26 -12.99
C LYS A 143 -6.26 1.89 -11.58
N VAL A 144 -7.57 1.75 -11.39
CA VAL A 144 -8.15 1.29 -10.12
C VAL A 144 -7.69 -0.14 -9.81
N ALA A 145 -7.74 -1.05 -10.79
CA ALA A 145 -7.30 -2.43 -10.60
C ALA A 145 -5.80 -2.52 -10.29
N GLY A 146 -4.97 -1.73 -10.97
CA GLY A 146 -3.54 -1.60 -10.70
C GLY A 146 -3.28 -1.10 -9.29
N ALA A 147 -3.96 -0.03 -8.86
CA ALA A 147 -3.86 0.51 -7.51
C ALA A 147 -4.23 -0.53 -6.45
N ILE A 148 -5.33 -1.25 -6.65
CA ILE A 148 -5.79 -2.31 -5.74
C ILE A 148 -4.77 -3.46 -5.66
N LYS A 149 -4.09 -3.79 -6.76
CA LYS A 149 -3.05 -4.83 -6.76
C LYS A 149 -1.82 -4.37 -5.97
N THR A 150 -1.34 -3.15 -6.20
CA THR A 150 -0.19 -2.61 -5.47
C THR A 150 -0.50 -2.48 -3.98
N ASP A 151 -1.68 -1.95 -3.63
CA ASP A 151 -2.17 -1.89 -2.24
C ASP A 151 -2.28 -3.30 -1.63
N PHE A 152 -2.75 -4.32 -2.36
CA PHE A 152 -2.81 -5.69 -1.84
C PHE A 152 -1.44 -6.20 -1.38
N ILE A 153 -0.37 -5.91 -2.14
CA ILE A 153 0.99 -6.34 -1.81
C ILE A 153 1.53 -5.58 -0.61
N LEU A 154 1.41 -4.25 -0.61
CA LEU A 154 1.82 -3.39 0.52
C LEU A 154 1.06 -3.77 1.81
N SER A 155 -0.23 -4.05 1.66
CA SER A 155 -1.10 -4.47 2.75
C SER A 155 -0.75 -5.86 3.27
N ALA A 156 -0.32 -6.77 2.41
CA ALA A 156 0.12 -8.09 2.86
C ALA A 156 1.32 -7.98 3.81
N GLU A 157 2.29 -7.11 3.49
CA GLU A 157 3.43 -6.83 4.34
C GLU A 157 2.99 -6.18 5.67
N ILE A 158 2.17 -5.13 5.62
CA ILE A 158 1.64 -4.46 6.82
C ILE A 158 0.92 -5.48 7.72
N MET A 159 0.08 -6.34 7.15
CA MET A 159 -0.67 -7.35 7.89
C MET A 159 0.26 -8.41 8.48
N ALA A 160 1.33 -8.79 7.77
CA ALA A 160 2.31 -9.74 8.27
C ALA A 160 3.16 -9.14 9.41
N ILE A 161 3.63 -7.89 9.28
CA ILE A 161 4.34 -7.17 10.35
C ILE A 161 3.44 -7.04 11.58
N THR A 162 2.17 -6.68 11.37
CA THR A 162 1.18 -6.58 12.44
C THR A 162 0.99 -7.93 13.11
N LEU A 163 0.81 -9.01 12.34
CA LEU A 163 0.63 -10.34 12.88
C LEU A 163 1.86 -10.83 13.67
N ALA A 164 3.07 -10.55 13.18
CA ALA A 164 4.33 -10.87 13.87
C ALA A 164 4.55 -10.03 15.15
N ALA A 165 3.94 -8.85 15.23
CA ALA A 165 4.01 -7.98 16.39
C ALA A 165 3.04 -8.37 17.52
N VAL A 166 1.97 -9.11 17.19
CA VAL A 166 0.95 -9.52 18.14
C VAL A 166 1.38 -10.81 18.83
N PRO A 167 1.33 -10.88 20.17
CA PRO A 167 1.65 -12.11 20.89
C PRO A 167 0.81 -13.31 20.42
N SER A 168 1.37 -14.51 20.54
CA SER A 168 0.63 -15.75 20.35
C SER A 168 -0.51 -15.79 21.37
N GLY A 169 -1.76 -15.76 20.90
CA GLY A 169 -2.95 -15.66 21.73
C GLY A 169 -4.16 -16.28 21.04
N SER A 170 -5.38 -15.90 21.47
CA SER A 170 -6.59 -16.33 20.76
C SER A 170 -6.59 -15.81 19.33
N MET A 171 -6.89 -16.69 18.37
CA MET A 171 -7.05 -16.32 16.95
C MET A 171 -8.08 -15.19 16.79
N PHE A 172 -9.09 -15.12 17.66
CA PHE A 172 -10.07 -14.04 17.67
C PHE A 172 -9.45 -12.69 18.05
N THR A 173 -8.56 -12.65 19.04
CA THR A 173 -7.84 -11.44 19.44
C THR A 173 -6.92 -10.98 18.33
N GLN A 174 -6.15 -11.90 17.72
CA GLN A 174 -5.30 -11.59 16.56
C GLN A 174 -6.10 -11.07 15.37
N ALA A 175 -7.25 -11.70 15.07
CA ALA A 175 -8.16 -11.27 14.01
C ALA A 175 -8.67 -9.85 14.26
N LEU A 176 -9.08 -9.54 15.49
CA LEU A 176 -9.62 -8.23 15.83
C LEU A 176 -8.53 -7.16 15.78
N ILE A 177 -7.33 -7.44 16.26
CA ILE A 177 -6.18 -6.53 16.16
C ILE A 177 -5.84 -6.26 14.68
N LEU A 178 -5.73 -7.30 13.87
CA LEU A 178 -5.48 -7.17 12.43
C LEU A 178 -6.59 -6.38 11.73
N ALA A 179 -7.85 -6.61 12.09
CA ALA A 179 -8.97 -5.85 11.55
C ALA A 179 -8.89 -4.37 11.92
N VAL A 180 -8.62 -4.04 13.18
CA VAL A 180 -8.48 -2.66 13.66
C VAL A 180 -7.32 -1.96 12.96
N VAL A 181 -6.15 -2.61 12.87
CA VAL A 181 -4.98 -2.05 12.20
C VAL A 181 -5.23 -1.87 10.70
N GLY A 182 -5.79 -2.89 10.04
CA GLY A 182 -6.13 -2.82 8.61
C GLY A 182 -7.15 -1.72 8.29
N LEU A 183 -8.19 -1.59 9.11
CA LEU A 183 -9.18 -0.50 9.00
C LEU A 183 -8.53 0.87 9.26
N GLY A 184 -7.79 1.00 10.36
CA GLY A 184 -7.16 2.25 10.78
C GLY A 184 -6.19 2.78 9.73
N ILE A 185 -5.31 1.91 9.19
CA ILE A 185 -4.37 2.26 8.13
C ILE A 185 -5.11 2.65 6.85
N THR A 186 -6.15 1.90 6.47
CA THR A 186 -6.95 2.23 5.28
C THR A 186 -7.60 3.61 5.41
N VAL A 187 -8.19 3.92 6.56
CA VAL A 187 -8.77 5.25 6.80
C VAL A 187 -7.69 6.33 6.80
N LEU A 188 -6.54 6.08 7.42
CA LEU A 188 -5.44 7.05 7.51
C LEU A 188 -4.85 7.37 6.13
N VAL A 189 -4.49 6.34 5.36
CA VAL A 189 -3.84 6.49 4.05
C VAL A 189 -4.83 7.11 3.06
N TYR A 190 -5.97 6.47 2.81
CA TYR A 190 -6.92 6.95 1.81
C TYR A 190 -7.64 8.22 2.25
N GLY A 191 -7.84 8.43 3.54
CA GLY A 191 -8.33 9.69 4.09
C GLY A 191 -7.34 10.82 3.86
N GLY A 192 -6.05 10.58 4.11
CA GLY A 192 -4.98 11.54 3.79
C GLY A 192 -4.93 11.89 2.31
N VAL A 193 -5.01 10.90 1.43
CA VAL A 193 -5.06 11.11 -0.03
C VAL A 193 -6.30 11.89 -0.45
N ALA A 194 -7.47 11.59 0.11
CA ALA A 194 -8.70 12.33 -0.15
C ALA A 194 -8.57 13.80 0.30
N LEU A 195 -7.91 14.08 1.43
CA LEU A 195 -7.64 15.44 1.89
C LEU A 195 -6.69 16.19 0.96
N ILE A 196 -5.64 15.51 0.46
CA ILE A 196 -4.70 16.07 -0.52
C ILE A 196 -5.45 16.52 -1.78
N VAL A 197 -6.26 15.63 -2.36
CA VAL A 197 -7.07 15.93 -3.54
C VAL A 197 -8.06 17.06 -3.26
N LYS A 198 -8.70 17.05 -2.08
CA LYS A 198 -9.66 18.09 -1.69
C LYS A 198 -9.02 19.47 -1.50
N ALA A 199 -7.72 19.54 -1.24
CA ALA A 199 -7.01 20.80 -1.13
C ALA A 199 -7.03 21.60 -2.44
N ASP A 200 -7.20 20.95 -3.60
CA ASP A 200 -7.36 21.64 -4.89
C ASP A 200 -8.71 22.37 -4.99
N ASP A 201 -9.80 21.69 -4.61
CA ASP A 201 -11.14 22.30 -4.53
C ASP A 201 -11.13 23.51 -3.58
N LEU A 202 -10.47 23.37 -2.42
CA LEU A 202 -10.30 24.46 -1.46
C LEU A 202 -9.47 25.60 -2.05
N GLY A 203 -8.43 25.28 -2.81
CA GLY A 203 -7.62 26.25 -3.55
C GLY A 203 -8.46 27.08 -4.52
N LEU A 204 -9.32 26.43 -5.31
CA LEU A 204 -10.24 27.10 -6.24
C LEU A 204 -11.25 27.99 -5.51
N MET A 205 -11.79 27.53 -4.38
CA MET A 205 -12.69 28.33 -3.55
C MET A 205 -11.99 29.59 -3.02
N LEU A 206 -10.78 29.45 -2.48
CA LEU A 206 -9.99 30.57 -1.97
C LEU A 206 -9.57 31.54 -3.08
N ALA A 207 -9.22 31.03 -4.26
CA ALA A 207 -8.83 31.84 -5.41
C ALA A 207 -9.98 32.70 -5.96
N ARG A 208 -11.24 32.34 -5.67
CA ARG A 208 -12.45 33.05 -6.11
C ARG A 208 -12.99 34.05 -5.09
N VAL A 209 -12.37 34.18 -3.91
CA VAL A 209 -12.79 35.16 -2.89
C VAL A 209 -12.75 36.56 -3.49
N GLN A 210 -13.91 37.24 -3.54
CA GLN A 210 -14.07 38.56 -4.19
C GLN A 210 -13.90 39.75 -3.22
N THR A 211 -13.77 39.50 -1.92
CA THR A 211 -13.67 40.54 -0.89
C THR A 211 -12.46 41.45 -1.12
N ALA A 212 -12.66 42.77 -1.09
CA ALA A 212 -11.63 43.79 -1.30
C ALA A 212 -10.74 44.06 -0.07
N SER A 213 -10.88 43.28 1.00
CA SER A 213 -10.07 43.42 2.21
C SER A 213 -8.66 42.85 2.01
N ALA A 214 -7.69 43.32 2.80
CA ALA A 214 -6.33 42.76 2.81
C ALA A 214 -6.34 41.24 3.08
N MET A 215 -7.26 40.77 3.93
CA MET A 215 -7.50 39.35 4.17
C MET A 215 -8.01 38.63 2.91
N GLY A 216 -8.93 39.25 2.16
CA GLY A 216 -9.42 38.70 0.88
C GLY A 216 -8.32 38.58 -0.17
N ALA A 217 -7.40 39.55 -0.25
CA ALA A 217 -6.24 39.50 -1.13
C ALA A 217 -5.26 38.37 -0.73
N PHE A 218 -5.00 38.20 0.56
CA PHE A 218 -4.15 37.13 1.09
C PHE A 218 -4.72 35.73 0.80
N LEU A 219 -6.00 35.51 1.11
CA LEU A 219 -6.69 34.24 0.83
C LEU A 219 -6.69 33.91 -0.67
N ARG A 220 -6.90 34.92 -1.52
CA ARG A 220 -6.84 34.76 -2.98
C ARG A 220 -5.45 34.33 -3.46
N SER A 221 -4.40 34.88 -2.86
CA SER A 221 -3.01 34.50 -3.16
C SER A 221 -2.72 33.06 -2.75
N ILE A 222 -3.16 32.64 -1.55
CA ILE A 222 -3.05 31.24 -1.10
C ILE A 222 -3.80 30.32 -2.07
N GLY A 223 -5.04 30.65 -2.43
CA GLY A 223 -5.83 29.83 -3.35
C GLY A 223 -5.17 29.66 -4.71
N LYS A 224 -4.64 30.74 -5.30
CA LYS A 224 -3.86 30.67 -6.54
C LYS A 224 -2.61 29.81 -6.39
N GLY A 225 -1.91 29.93 -5.26
CA GLY A 225 -0.74 29.12 -4.93
C GLY A 225 -1.07 27.62 -4.88
N LEU A 226 -2.16 27.25 -4.20
CA LEU A 226 -2.63 25.87 -4.11
C LEU A 226 -2.94 25.28 -5.49
N VAL A 227 -3.76 25.96 -6.29
CA VAL A 227 -4.18 25.48 -7.63
C VAL A 227 -2.99 25.37 -8.59
N THR A 228 -2.07 26.33 -8.54
CA THR A 228 -0.89 26.33 -9.41
C THR A 228 0.16 25.31 -8.95
N GLY A 229 0.26 25.07 -7.64
CA GLY A 229 1.21 24.14 -7.05
C GLY A 229 0.78 22.68 -7.11
N MET A 230 -0.53 22.40 -7.13
CA MET A 230 -1.08 21.04 -7.06
C MET A 230 -0.51 20.09 -8.13
N PRO A 231 -0.39 20.46 -9.42
CA PRO A 231 0.17 19.56 -10.44
C PRO A 231 1.63 19.17 -10.15
N TYR A 232 2.43 20.10 -9.64
CA TYR A 232 3.82 19.82 -9.26
C TYR A 232 3.89 18.93 -8.02
N PHE A 233 3.04 19.20 -7.03
CA PHE A 233 2.94 18.40 -5.82
C PHE A 233 2.57 16.94 -6.14
N LEU A 234 1.55 16.72 -6.97
CA LEU A 234 1.13 15.41 -7.44
C LEU A 234 2.22 14.71 -8.28
N LYS A 235 2.95 15.45 -9.11
CA LYS A 235 4.09 14.90 -9.87
C LYS A 235 5.22 14.44 -8.96
N VAL A 236 5.57 15.23 -7.94
CA VAL A 236 6.58 14.86 -6.94
C VAL A 236 6.11 13.62 -6.16
N LEU A 237 4.85 13.57 -5.73
CA LEU A 237 4.28 12.39 -5.09
C LEU A 237 4.35 11.14 -6.00
N GLY A 238 4.13 11.29 -7.31
CA GLY A 238 4.29 10.18 -8.25
C GLY A 238 5.73 9.63 -8.32
N ILE A 239 6.73 10.51 -8.22
CA ILE A 239 8.15 10.12 -8.16
C ILE A 239 8.45 9.43 -6.82
N VAL A 240 8.05 10.05 -5.70
CA VAL A 240 8.24 9.50 -4.35
C VAL A 240 7.55 8.15 -4.22
N GLY A 241 6.32 7.99 -4.73
CA GLY A 241 5.60 6.73 -4.75
C GLY A 241 6.29 5.66 -5.61
N THR A 242 6.99 6.05 -6.68
CA THR A 242 7.79 5.09 -7.47
C THR A 242 9.04 4.66 -6.72
N ALA A 243 9.73 5.60 -6.07
CA ALA A 243 10.85 5.28 -5.18
C ALA A 243 10.41 4.39 -4.01
N ALA A 244 9.23 4.65 -3.46
CA ALA A 244 8.64 3.88 -2.38
C ALA A 244 8.38 2.43 -2.76
N MET A 245 7.79 2.16 -3.93
CA MET A 245 7.62 0.78 -4.40
C MET A 245 8.96 0.03 -4.48
N ILE A 246 10.04 0.70 -4.91
CA ILE A 246 11.37 0.08 -5.07
C ILE A 246 12.00 -0.21 -3.71
N TRP A 247 12.07 0.77 -2.80
CA TRP A 247 12.69 0.55 -1.50
C TRP A 247 11.86 -0.35 -0.59
N VAL A 248 10.53 -0.32 -0.67
CA VAL A 248 9.68 -1.24 0.10
C VAL A 248 9.90 -2.65 -0.40
N GLY A 249 9.82 -2.86 -1.72
CA GLY A 249 10.11 -4.15 -2.33
C GLY A 249 11.50 -4.67 -1.94
N GLY A 250 12.52 -3.82 -2.00
CA GLY A 250 13.87 -4.16 -1.58
C GLY A 250 13.97 -4.46 -0.09
N GLY A 251 13.24 -3.73 0.77
CA GLY A 251 13.16 -3.97 2.21
C GLY A 251 12.54 -5.33 2.55
N ILE A 252 11.47 -5.72 1.85
CA ILE A 252 10.87 -7.06 1.94
C ILE A 252 11.90 -8.14 1.56
N ILE A 253 12.67 -7.92 0.49
CA ILE A 253 13.71 -8.87 0.07
C ILE A 253 14.83 -8.96 1.12
N VAL A 254 15.32 -7.84 1.65
CA VAL A 254 16.36 -7.82 2.69
C VAL A 254 15.91 -8.58 3.94
N HIS A 255 14.71 -8.28 4.46
CA HIS A 255 14.16 -8.98 5.63
C HIS A 255 13.93 -10.47 5.34
N GLY A 256 13.46 -10.80 4.14
CA GLY A 256 13.28 -12.19 3.72
C GLY A 256 14.59 -12.96 3.67
N LEU A 257 15.65 -12.35 3.14
CA LEU A 257 16.99 -12.94 3.10
C LEU A 257 17.56 -13.14 4.52
N GLU A 258 17.35 -12.18 5.42
CA GLU A 258 17.73 -12.31 6.82
C GLU A 258 17.02 -13.48 7.50
N ALA A 259 15.70 -13.62 7.28
CA ALA A 259 14.92 -14.74 7.81
C ALA A 259 15.41 -16.12 7.31
N TYR A 260 16.04 -16.18 6.13
CA TYR A 260 16.65 -17.39 5.58
C TYR A 260 18.14 -17.57 5.96
N GLY A 261 18.67 -16.73 6.85
CA GLY A 261 20.05 -16.83 7.35
C GLY A 261 21.08 -16.07 6.51
N VAL A 262 20.67 -15.32 5.49
CA VAL A 262 21.53 -14.41 4.72
C VAL A 262 21.45 -13.02 5.32
N SER A 263 21.90 -12.87 6.57
CA SER A 263 21.78 -11.61 7.32
C SER A 263 22.85 -10.57 6.97
N GLY A 264 23.88 -10.94 6.20
CA GLY A 264 25.00 -10.05 5.88
C GLY A 264 24.55 -8.72 5.24
N LEU A 265 23.59 -8.76 4.31
CA LEU A 265 23.06 -7.54 3.70
C LEU A 265 22.27 -6.68 4.69
N ALA A 266 21.45 -7.32 5.53
CA ALA A 266 20.66 -6.61 6.55
C ALA A 266 21.58 -5.93 7.58
N HIS A 267 22.60 -6.64 8.09
CA HIS A 267 23.58 -6.09 9.01
C HIS A 267 24.39 -4.95 8.39
N LEU A 268 24.85 -5.09 7.14
CA LEU A 268 25.57 -4.01 6.46
C LEU A 268 24.74 -2.72 6.34
N ILE A 269 23.47 -2.85 5.97
CA ILE A 269 22.55 -1.71 5.87
C ILE A 269 22.29 -1.10 7.25
N HIS A 270 22.06 -1.95 8.26
CA HIS A 270 21.81 -1.52 9.63
C HIS A 270 23.01 -0.82 10.26
N ASP A 271 24.21 -1.40 10.14
CA ASP A 271 25.46 -0.86 10.67
C ASP A 271 25.81 0.48 10.01
N ALA A 272 25.58 0.62 8.70
CA ALA A 272 25.71 1.90 8.00
C ALA A 272 24.73 2.95 8.52
N GLY A 273 23.50 2.54 8.84
CA GLY A 273 22.48 3.39 9.46
C GLY A 273 22.90 3.87 10.84
N GLU A 274 23.35 2.97 11.71
CA GLU A 274 23.84 3.28 13.06
C GLU A 274 25.07 4.19 13.03
N ALA A 275 26.05 3.91 12.17
CA ALA A 275 27.23 4.74 12.00
C ALA A 275 26.87 6.18 11.62
N THR A 276 25.85 6.36 10.77
CA THR A 276 25.36 7.69 10.36
C THR A 276 24.55 8.36 11.46
N ALA A 277 23.76 7.60 12.22
CA ALA A 277 22.97 8.10 13.34
C ALA A 277 23.86 8.65 14.48
N HIS A 278 25.00 8.02 14.73
CA HIS A 278 25.98 8.49 15.72
C HIS A 278 26.65 9.81 15.33
N ALA A 279 26.69 10.16 14.05
CA ALA A 279 27.30 11.41 13.58
C ALA A 279 26.47 12.65 13.95
N ILE A 280 25.13 12.55 13.98
CA ILE A 280 24.23 13.66 14.33
C ILE A 280 23.11 13.13 15.24
N PRO A 281 23.34 13.09 16.58
CA PRO A 281 22.39 12.50 17.53
C PRO A 281 20.99 13.10 17.51
N VAL A 282 20.87 14.38 17.15
CA VAL A 282 19.59 15.11 17.06
C VAL A 282 18.71 14.57 15.93
N LEU A 283 19.31 14.03 14.86
CA LEU A 283 18.61 13.49 13.70
C LEU A 283 18.83 11.98 13.54
N ALA A 284 19.28 11.30 14.60
CA ALA A 284 19.68 9.91 14.56
C ALA A 284 18.63 8.99 13.92
N SER A 285 17.36 9.10 14.32
CA SER A 285 16.27 8.29 13.80
C SER A 285 15.98 8.54 12.31
N VAL A 286 16.01 9.81 11.89
CA VAL A 286 15.75 10.20 10.50
C VAL A 286 16.91 9.76 9.60
N LEU A 287 18.15 9.98 10.02
CA LEU A 287 19.33 9.58 9.25
C LEU A 287 19.44 8.07 9.11
N ARG A 288 19.20 7.33 10.21
CA ARG A 288 19.13 5.88 10.17
C ARG A 288 18.08 5.40 9.17
N TRP A 289 16.87 5.93 9.26
CA TRP A 289 15.79 5.58 8.33
C TRP A 289 16.14 5.89 6.87
N ILE A 290 16.77 7.04 6.58
CA ILE A 290 17.21 7.40 5.23
C ILE A 290 18.23 6.39 4.70
N VAL A 291 19.23 6.01 5.50
CA VAL A 291 20.28 5.07 5.08
C VAL A 291 19.71 3.66 4.89
N GLU A 292 18.86 3.21 5.80
CA GLU A 292 18.18 1.92 5.70
C GLU A 292 17.27 1.87 4.46
N ALA A 293 16.49 2.92 4.20
CA ALA A 293 15.64 3.05 3.02
C ALA A 293 16.46 3.14 1.72
N ALA A 294 17.60 3.83 1.72
CA ALA A 294 18.50 3.89 0.57
C ALA A 294 19.14 2.53 0.27
N GLY A 295 19.59 1.81 1.30
CA GLY A 295 20.12 0.46 1.18
C GLY A 295 19.08 -0.52 0.62
N ALA A 296 17.86 -0.48 1.18
CA ALA A 296 16.72 -1.23 0.66
C ALA A 296 16.39 -0.85 -0.79
N GLY A 297 16.42 0.45 -1.12
CA GLY A 297 16.24 0.97 -2.48
C GLY A 297 17.26 0.41 -3.47
N ILE A 298 18.54 0.34 -3.11
CA ILE A 298 19.60 -0.25 -3.95
C ILE A 298 19.30 -1.73 -4.21
N VAL A 299 18.96 -2.50 -3.16
CA VAL A 299 18.57 -3.91 -3.30
C VAL A 299 17.35 -4.03 -4.21
N GLY A 300 16.36 -3.16 -4.05
CA GLY A 300 15.16 -3.13 -4.87
C GLY A 300 15.44 -2.84 -6.34
N ILE A 301 16.32 -1.90 -6.65
CA ILE A 301 16.76 -1.62 -8.03
C ILE A 301 17.42 -2.86 -8.64
N VAL A 302 18.36 -3.48 -7.92
CA VAL A 302 19.05 -4.68 -8.39
C VAL A 302 18.06 -5.82 -8.61
N ALA A 303 17.17 -6.08 -7.65
CA ALA A 303 16.14 -7.11 -7.75
C ALA A 303 15.19 -6.85 -8.93
N GLY A 304 14.76 -5.60 -9.14
CA GLY A 304 13.89 -5.20 -10.25
C GLY A 304 14.57 -5.35 -11.60
N LEU A 305 15.83 -4.93 -11.73
CA LEU A 305 16.64 -5.11 -12.95
C LEU A 305 16.85 -6.59 -13.29
N ILE A 306 16.99 -7.46 -12.30
CA ILE A 306 17.07 -8.92 -12.49
C ILE A 306 15.68 -9.49 -12.85
N ALA A 307 14.60 -8.97 -12.25
CA ALA A 307 13.25 -9.44 -12.50
C ALA A 307 12.76 -9.16 -13.93
N ILE A 308 13.16 -8.04 -14.53
CA ILE A 308 12.76 -7.64 -15.91
C ILE A 308 13.05 -8.74 -16.95
N PRO A 309 14.30 -9.23 -17.13
CA PRO A 309 14.57 -10.30 -18.06
C PRO A 309 13.92 -11.62 -17.63
N VAL A 310 13.81 -11.93 -16.33
CA VAL A 310 13.14 -13.16 -15.87
C VAL A 310 11.65 -13.15 -16.23
N ALA A 311 10.96 -12.02 -16.06
CA ALA A 311 9.56 -11.87 -16.44
C ALA A 311 9.38 -12.02 -17.97
N GLY A 312 10.25 -11.36 -18.76
CA GLY A 312 10.23 -11.41 -20.22
C GLY A 312 10.55 -12.78 -20.81
N TYR A 313 11.59 -13.46 -20.29
CA TYR A 313 12.12 -14.70 -20.86
C TYR A 313 11.60 -15.99 -20.21
N ALA A 314 11.13 -15.96 -18.96
CA ALA A 314 10.66 -17.17 -18.26
C ALA A 314 9.14 -17.16 -17.99
N VAL A 315 8.59 -16.04 -17.49
CA VAL A 315 7.18 -15.98 -17.07
C VAL A 315 6.23 -15.79 -18.26
N SER A 316 6.56 -14.89 -19.18
CA SER A 316 5.79 -14.62 -20.40
C SER A 316 5.56 -15.88 -21.27
N PRO A 317 6.59 -16.69 -21.61
CA PRO A 317 6.38 -17.90 -22.40
C PRO A 317 5.67 -19.01 -21.60
N LEU A 318 5.96 -19.16 -20.31
CA LEU A 318 5.29 -20.14 -19.45
C LEU A 318 3.79 -19.82 -19.28
N TRP A 319 3.43 -18.55 -19.12
CA TRP A 319 2.04 -18.10 -19.04
C TRP A 319 1.32 -18.27 -20.37
N ARG A 320 1.96 -17.95 -21.50
CA ARG A 320 1.42 -18.21 -22.84
C ARG A 320 1.20 -19.71 -23.08
N TYR A 321 2.14 -20.54 -22.63
CA TYR A 321 2.04 -22.00 -22.68
C TYR A 321 0.88 -22.52 -21.79
N LEU A 322 0.79 -22.08 -20.52
CA LEU A 322 -0.32 -22.45 -19.62
C LEU A 322 -1.68 -21.97 -20.13
N LYS A 323 -1.76 -20.76 -20.69
CA LYS A 323 -2.98 -20.23 -21.30
C LYS A 323 -3.37 -21.01 -22.56
N SER A 324 -2.40 -21.56 -23.30
CA SER A 324 -2.67 -22.47 -24.43
C SER A 324 -3.21 -23.84 -24.00
N LEU A 325 -2.94 -24.25 -22.75
CA LEU A 325 -3.46 -25.49 -22.15
C LEU A 325 -4.83 -25.33 -21.49
N LEU A 326 -5.26 -24.09 -21.22
CA LEU A 326 -6.59 -23.84 -20.68
C LEU A 326 -7.64 -23.93 -21.80
N PRO A 327 -8.69 -24.76 -21.65
CA PRO A 327 -9.74 -24.87 -22.66
C PRO A 327 -10.39 -23.50 -22.86
N HIS A 328 -10.40 -23.02 -24.11
CA HIS A 328 -11.09 -21.80 -24.52
C HIS A 328 -12.59 -21.97 -24.29
N ARG A 329 -13.08 -21.61 -23.10
CA ARG A 329 -14.51 -21.61 -22.79
C ARG A 329 -15.17 -20.35 -23.34
N LYS A 330 -15.06 -20.12 -24.66
CA LYS A 330 -15.84 -19.12 -25.39
C LYS A 330 -16.05 -19.59 -26.84
N GLU A 331 -16.96 -20.54 -27.02
CA GLU A 331 -17.68 -20.73 -28.29
C GLU A 331 -19.01 -21.50 -28.13
N ALA A 332 -19.62 -21.49 -26.93
CA ALA A 332 -20.90 -22.18 -26.68
C ALA A 332 -22.13 -21.26 -26.58
N LEU A 333 -21.99 -19.94 -26.82
CA LEU A 333 -23.13 -18.99 -26.74
C LEU A 333 -23.43 -18.26 -28.06
N ALA A 334 -22.73 -18.60 -29.16
CA ALA A 334 -22.96 -17.98 -30.47
C ALA A 334 -23.85 -18.82 -31.42
N ASN A 335 -24.21 -20.06 -31.06
CA ASN A 335 -24.97 -20.97 -31.92
C ASN A 335 -26.41 -21.27 -31.45
N GLU A 336 -26.93 -20.61 -30.41
CA GLU A 336 -28.36 -20.69 -30.04
C GLU A 336 -29.22 -19.53 -30.59
N LYS A 337 -28.66 -18.71 -31.50
CA LYS A 337 -29.40 -17.65 -32.21
C LYS A 337 -29.23 -17.68 -33.73
N LYS A 338 -29.19 -18.88 -34.31
CA LYS A 338 -29.45 -19.07 -35.75
C LYS A 338 -30.51 -20.13 -35.96
#